data_AF-L0DP09-F1
#
_entry.id   AF-L0DP09-F1
#
_cell.length_a   1.000
_cell.length_b   1.000
_cell.length_c   1.000
_cell.angle_alpha   90.00
_cell.angle_beta   90.00
_cell.angle_gamma   90.00
#
_symmetry.space_group_name_H-M   'P 1'
#
loop_
_entity.id
_entity.type
_entity.pdbx_description
1 polymer ?
#
loop_
_entity_poly.entity_id
_entity_poly.type
_entity_poly.pdbx_seq_one_letter_code
_entity_poly.pdbx_strand_id
1 'polypeptide(L)'
;MYRRHRNDEHLEALVEEALRFTGFHLENDLSGSEYWSKAPLARRVAVLLFLVDRGVAVRAVSQGRRVFELIETAEAWVANQEELTPYRVATLELIAALRREQSRRSRPSFS
;
A
#
# COMPACT_ATOMS: atom_id res chain seq x y z
N MET A 1 -20.77 4.98 -23.69
CA MET A 1 -20.96 4.10 -22.51
C MET A 1 -19.75 3.20 -22.20
N TYR A 2 -18.96 2.78 -23.21
CA TYR A 2 -17.81 1.88 -23.03
C TYR A 2 -16.66 2.38 -22.12
N ARG A 3 -16.40 3.70 -22.09
CA ARG A 3 -15.29 4.30 -21.30
C ARG A 3 -15.51 4.25 -19.78
N ARG A 4 -16.77 4.27 -19.33
CA ARG A 4 -17.12 4.21 -17.90
C ARG A 4 -16.99 2.80 -17.35
N HIS A 5 -17.52 1.81 -18.08
CA HIS A 5 -17.37 0.39 -17.77
C HIS A 5 -15.90 -0.04 -17.64
N ARG A 6 -15.05 0.38 -18.60
CA ARG A 6 -13.61 0.10 -18.55
C ARG A 6 -12.92 0.75 -17.35
N ASN A 7 -13.37 1.92 -16.90
CA ASN A 7 -12.82 2.56 -15.70
C ASN A 7 -13.25 1.81 -14.43
N ASP A 8 -14.50 1.37 -14.37
CA ASP A 8 -15.04 0.63 -13.23
C ASP A 8 -14.35 -0.73 -13.09
N GLU A 9 -14.14 -1.47 -14.20
CA GLU A 9 -13.37 -2.73 -14.22
C GLU A 9 -11.91 -2.54 -13.80
N HIS A 10 -11.26 -1.45 -14.23
CA HIS A 10 -9.89 -1.16 -13.80
C HIS A 10 -9.80 -0.81 -12.32
N LEU A 11 -10.78 -0.09 -11.79
CA LEU A 11 -10.85 0.25 -10.37
C LEU A 11 -11.09 -1.00 -9.53
N GLU A 12 -12.03 -1.86 -9.93
CA GLU A 12 -12.31 -3.12 -9.24
C GLU A 12 -11.08 -4.03 -9.23
N ALA A 13 -10.41 -4.19 -10.38
CA ALA A 13 -9.16 -4.94 -10.46
C ALA A 13 -8.07 -4.37 -9.55
N LEU A 14 -7.93 -3.04 -9.48
CA LEU A 14 -6.96 -2.39 -8.59
C LEU A 14 -7.29 -2.63 -7.11
N VAL A 15 -8.58 -2.58 -6.74
CA VAL A 15 -9.04 -2.86 -5.37
C VAL A 15 -8.77 -4.31 -4.99
N GLU A 16 -9.09 -5.27 -5.86
CA GLU A 16 -8.81 -6.68 -5.62
C GLU A 16 -7.31 -6.98 -5.46
N GLU A 17 -6.47 -6.32 -6.25
CA GLU A 17 -5.03 -6.44 -6.14
C GLU A 17 -4.50 -5.87 -4.83
N ALA A 18 -4.99 -4.68 -4.44
CA ALA A 18 -4.62 -4.06 -3.18
C ALA A 18 -5.09 -4.92 -1.99
N LEU A 19 -6.28 -5.52 -2.05
CA LEU A 19 -6.78 -6.47 -1.06
C LEU A 19 -5.86 -7.67 -0.91
N ARG A 20 -5.56 -8.35 -2.02
CA ARG A 20 -4.67 -9.51 -2.03
C ARG A 20 -3.29 -9.15 -1.50
N PHE A 21 -2.71 -8.06 -1.99
CA PHE A 21 -1.38 -7.63 -1.56
C PHE A 21 -1.34 -7.31 -0.06
N THR A 22 -2.30 -6.53 0.43
CA THR A 22 -2.34 -6.13 1.83
C THR A 22 -2.55 -7.32 2.75
N GLY A 23 -3.46 -8.25 2.40
CA GLY A 23 -3.69 -9.47 3.16
C GLY A 23 -2.48 -10.40 3.18
N PHE A 24 -1.90 -10.72 2.01
CA PHE A 24 -0.83 -11.71 1.96
C PHE A 24 0.55 -11.18 2.38
N HIS A 25 0.83 -9.90 2.19
CA HIS A 25 2.19 -9.37 2.34
C HIS A 25 2.35 -8.40 3.51
N LEU A 26 1.31 -7.65 3.86
CA LEU A 26 1.42 -6.65 4.92
C LEU A 26 0.80 -7.08 6.25
N GLU A 27 -0.06 -8.10 6.26
CA GLU A 27 -0.82 -8.49 7.45
C GLU A 27 0.07 -8.79 8.65
N ASN A 28 1.13 -9.57 8.46
CA ASN A 28 2.08 -9.91 9.54
C ASN A 28 2.81 -8.68 10.08
N ASP A 29 3.17 -7.74 9.22
CA ASP A 29 3.89 -6.53 9.62
C ASP A 29 2.96 -5.51 10.30
N LEU A 30 1.67 -5.52 9.96
CA LEU A 30 0.65 -4.62 10.49
C LEU A 30 -0.05 -5.16 11.74
N SER A 31 -0.04 -6.48 11.97
CA SER A 31 -0.62 -7.10 13.16
C SER A 31 0.09 -6.70 14.46
N GLY A 32 1.34 -6.26 14.37
CA GLY A 32 2.10 -5.73 15.51
C GLY A 32 1.82 -4.26 15.86
N SER A 33 1.10 -3.53 15.01
CA SER A 33 0.74 -2.12 15.28
C SER A 33 -0.49 -2.03 16.16
N GLU A 34 -0.48 -1.12 17.15
CA GLU A 34 -1.61 -0.89 18.04
C GLU A 34 -2.86 -0.42 17.28
N TYR A 35 -2.67 0.37 16.22
CA TYR A 35 -3.75 0.85 15.38
C TYR A 35 -4.16 -0.20 14.35
N TRP A 36 -3.21 -0.70 13.56
CA TRP A 36 -3.53 -1.53 12.40
C TRP A 36 -4.01 -2.92 12.78
N SER A 37 -3.56 -3.49 13.90
CA SER A 37 -4.05 -4.78 14.41
C SER A 37 -5.58 -4.82 14.58
N LYS A 38 -6.18 -3.67 14.94
CA LYS A 38 -7.63 -3.51 15.15
C LYS A 38 -8.36 -2.99 13.91
N ALA A 39 -7.63 -2.43 12.96
CA ALA A 39 -8.22 -1.83 11.77
C ALA A 39 -8.65 -2.91 10.74
N PRO A 40 -9.86 -2.81 10.16
CA PRO A 40 -10.31 -3.72 9.11
C PRO A 40 -9.39 -3.70 7.88
N LEU A 41 -9.28 -4.83 7.18
CA LEU A 41 -8.50 -4.94 5.94
C LEU A 41 -8.89 -3.88 4.91
N ALA A 42 -10.19 -3.62 4.76
CA ALA A 42 -10.70 -2.59 3.85
C ALA A 42 -10.12 -1.20 4.13
N ARG A 43 -9.87 -0.86 5.41
CA ARG A 43 -9.26 0.43 5.77
C ARG A 43 -7.78 0.48 5.40
N ARG A 44 -7.03 -0.61 5.58
CA ARG A 44 -5.63 -0.72 5.15
C ARG A 44 -5.52 -0.55 3.63
N VAL A 45 -6.40 -1.22 2.89
CA VAL A 45 -6.51 -1.10 1.43
C VAL A 45 -6.85 0.32 1.00
N ALA A 46 -7.83 0.96 1.65
CA ALA A 46 -8.19 2.33 1.35
C ALA A 46 -7.01 3.30 1.51
N VAL A 47 -6.19 3.14 2.56
CA VAL A 47 -5.00 3.97 2.75
C VAL A 47 -3.92 3.63 1.72
N LEU A 48 -3.71 2.37 1.36
CA LEU A 48 -2.79 2.00 0.27
C LEU A 48 -3.22 2.64 -1.06
N LEU A 49 -4.51 2.57 -1.41
CA LEU A 49 -5.04 3.16 -2.64
C LEU A 49 -4.99 4.69 -2.60
N PHE A 50 -5.19 5.31 -1.43
CA PHE A 50 -4.95 6.74 -1.25
C PHE A 50 -3.50 7.10 -1.54
N LEU A 51 -2.51 6.33 -1.06
CA LEU A 51 -1.11 6.57 -1.38
C LEU A 51 -0.81 6.38 -2.87
N VAL A 52 -1.49 5.45 -3.53
CA VAL A 52 -1.41 5.27 -5.00
C VAL A 52 -1.97 6.47 -5.75
N ASP A 53 -3.17 6.93 -5.38
CA ASP A 53 -3.83 8.10 -5.96
C ASP A 53 -2.98 9.37 -5.83
N ARG A 54 -2.27 9.51 -4.70
CA ARG A 54 -1.35 10.63 -4.45
C ARG A 54 0.03 10.47 -5.10
N GLY A 55 0.29 9.37 -5.81
CA GLY A 55 1.58 9.10 -6.45
C GLY A 55 2.72 8.79 -5.47
N VAL A 56 2.40 8.50 -4.21
CA VAL A 56 3.37 8.13 -3.16
C VAL A 56 3.70 6.64 -3.24
N ALA A 57 2.72 5.84 -3.65
CA ALA A 57 2.89 4.45 -4.02
C ALA A 57 2.60 4.27 -5.52
N VAL A 58 3.28 3.33 -6.14
CA VAL A 58 3.08 2.98 -7.55
C VAL A 58 2.81 1.49 -7.64
N ARG A 59 1.82 1.16 -8.45
CA ARG A 59 1.56 -0.23 -8.85
C ARG A 59 2.63 -0.67 -9.85
N ALA A 60 3.38 -1.72 -9.52
CA ALA A 60 4.42 -2.28 -10.37
C ALA A 60 4.25 -3.79 -10.55
N VAL A 61 5.00 -4.37 -11.50
CA VAL A 61 5.14 -5.81 -11.66
C VAL A 61 6.57 -6.18 -11.33
N SER A 62 6.76 -6.99 -10.29
CA SER A 62 8.06 -7.47 -9.83
C SER A 62 8.03 -9.00 -9.73
N GLN A 63 8.97 -9.66 -10.39
CA GLN A 63 9.05 -11.13 -10.45
C GLN A 63 7.71 -11.81 -10.84
N GLY A 64 7.02 -11.23 -11.83
CA GLY A 64 5.72 -11.75 -12.32
C GLY A 64 4.54 -11.51 -11.35
N ARG A 65 4.74 -10.78 -10.25
CA ARG A 65 3.69 -10.46 -9.27
C ARG A 65 3.40 -8.97 -9.26
N ARG A 66 2.13 -8.60 -9.11
CA ARG A 66 1.71 -7.22 -8.90
C ARG A 66 2.07 -6.79 -7.48
N VAL A 67 2.74 -5.66 -7.36
CA VAL A 67 3.26 -5.10 -6.09
C VAL A 67 2.99 -3.61 -6.00
N PHE A 68 3.14 -3.06 -4.80
CA PHE A 68 3.04 -1.63 -4.54
C PHE A 68 4.38 -1.13 -4.01
N GLU A 69 5.02 -0.27 -4.81
CA GLU A 69 6.34 0.29 -4.53
C GLU A 69 6.21 1.74 -4.06
N LEU A 70 7.00 2.12 -3.08
CA LEU A 70 6.99 3.47 -2.52
C LEU A 70 8.07 4.30 -3.19
N ILE A 71 7.75 5.55 -3.50
CA ILE A 71 8.78 6.52 -3.90
C ILE A 71 9.76 6.73 -2.75
N GLU A 72 11.00 7.13 -3.05
CA GLU A 72 12.06 7.34 -2.04
C GLU A 72 11.67 8.36 -0.96
N THR A 73 10.84 9.34 -1.30
CA THR A 73 10.45 10.45 -0.43
C THR A 73 9.09 10.26 0.26
N ALA A 74 8.54 9.04 0.28
CA ALA A 74 7.19 8.78 0.80
C ALA A 74 6.97 9.23 2.25
N GLU A 75 7.94 8.95 3.12
CA GLU A 75 7.93 9.34 4.53
C GLU A 75 7.93 10.87 4.69
N ALA A 76 8.78 11.55 3.91
CA ALA A 76 8.85 13.02 3.90
C ALA A 76 7.58 13.65 3.35
N TRP A 77 6.98 13.03 2.32
CA TRP A 77 5.71 13.49 1.77
C TRP A 77 4.60 13.49 2.83
N VAL A 78 4.46 12.39 3.59
CA VAL A 78 3.46 12.29 4.68
C VAL A 78 3.73 13.31 5.78
N ALA A 79 5.00 13.54 6.14
CA ALA A 79 5.36 14.51 7.15
C ALA A 79 4.97 15.95 6.77
N ASN A 80 4.93 16.25 5.47
CA ASN A 80 4.59 17.56 4.93
C ASN A 80 3.08 17.74 4.65
N GLN A 81 2.25 16.71 4.83
CA GLN A 81 0.79 16.84 4.70
C GLN A 81 0.16 17.23 6.05
N GLU A 82 -0.32 18.47 6.16
CA GLU A 82 -1.00 18.94 7.36
C GLU A 82 -2.35 18.21 7.58
N GLU A 83 -3.08 17.91 6.49
CA GLU A 83 -4.39 17.26 6.59
C GLU A 83 -4.30 15.82 7.11
N LEU A 84 -3.12 15.19 6.98
CA LEU A 84 -2.87 13.86 7.50
C LEU A 84 -2.45 13.86 8.96
N THR A 85 -2.31 15.01 9.64
CA THR A 85 -1.83 15.10 11.03
C THR A 85 -2.51 14.11 11.98
N PRO A 86 -3.85 13.94 11.98
CA PRO A 86 -4.52 12.97 12.86
C PRO A 86 -4.21 11.51 12.54
N TYR A 87 -3.78 11.22 11.31
CA TYR A 87 -3.54 9.86 10.79
C TYR A 87 -2.06 9.59 10.53
N ARG A 88 -1.18 10.56 10.78
CA ARG A 88 0.23 10.56 10.38
C ARG A 88 0.96 9.31 10.83
N VAL A 89 0.81 8.95 12.10
CA VAL A 89 1.45 7.76 12.68
C VAL A 89 0.98 6.50 11.96
N ALA A 90 -0.34 6.31 11.82
CA ALA A 90 -0.90 5.15 11.15
C ALA A 90 -0.43 5.07 9.68
N THR A 91 -0.41 6.20 8.95
CA THR A 91 0.07 6.23 7.57
C THR A 91 1.57 5.88 7.48
N LEU A 92 2.41 6.39 8.40
CA LEU A 92 3.83 6.06 8.45
C LEU A 92 4.08 4.59 8.80
N GLU A 93 3.27 3.97 9.66
CA GLU A 93 3.36 2.54 9.95
C GLU A 93 3.05 1.67 8.72
N LEU A 94 2.05 2.07 7.92
CA LEU A 94 1.74 1.40 6.66
C LEU A 94 2.91 1.55 5.66
N ILE A 95 3.49 2.75 5.56
CA ILE A 95 4.68 3.00 4.75
C ILE A 95 5.85 2.12 5.20
N ALA A 96 6.10 2.01 6.50
CA ALA A 96 7.15 1.16 7.04
C ALA A 96 6.93 -0.33 6.70
N ALA A 97 5.69 -0.82 6.75
CA ALA A 97 5.36 -2.18 6.32
C ALA A 97 5.65 -2.40 4.82
N LEU A 98 5.28 -1.45 3.96
CA LEU A 98 5.58 -1.48 2.53
C LEU A 98 7.09 -1.50 2.25
N ARG A 99 7.88 -0.69 2.96
CA ARG A 99 9.34 -0.67 2.85
C ARG A 99 9.97 -2.01 3.24
N ARG A 100 9.49 -2.61 4.32
CA ARG A 100 9.96 -3.94 4.76
C ARG A 100 9.66 -4.99 3.71
N GLU A 101 8.45 -4.99 3.15
CA GLU A 101 8.10 -5.90 2.07
C GLU A 101 8.96 -5.70 0.81
N GLN A 102 9.20 -4.45 0.39
CA GLN A 102 10.11 -4.15 -0.72
C GLN A 102 11.53 -4.68 -0.44
N SER A 103 12.04 -4.45 0.77
CA SER A 103 13.36 -4.92 1.19
C SER A 103 13.46 -6.45 1.19
N ARG A 104 12.39 -7.15 1.63
CA ARG A 104 12.32 -8.62 1.60
C ARG A 104 12.40 -9.16 0.16
N ARG A 105 11.79 -8.47 -0.80
CA ARG A 105 11.81 -8.86 -2.23
C ARG A 105 13.11 -8.55 -2.95
N SER A 106 13.76 -7.45 -2.58
CA SER A 106 15.06 -7.06 -3.16
C SER A 106 16.21 -7.93 -2.66
N ARG A 107 16.00 -8.70 -1.57
CA ARG A 107 17.02 -9.59 -1.03
C ARG A 107 17.17 -10.82 -1.93
N PRO A 108 18.37 -11.13 -2.46
CA PRO A 108 18.57 -12.34 -3.24
C PRO A 108 18.27 -13.55 -2.36
N SER A 109 17.33 -14.38 -2.78
CA SER A 109 17.14 -15.71 -2.24
C SER A 109 18.33 -16.55 -2.68
N PHE A 110 19.34 -16.69 -1.81
CA PHE A 110 20.33 -17.75 -1.96
C PHE A 110 19.59 -19.07 -1.72
N SER A 111 19.27 -19.77 -2.81
CA SER A 111 18.92 -21.20 -2.81
C SER A 111 20.18 -22.01 -3.03
#